data_AF-R7CDZ1-F1
#
_entry.id   AF-R7CDZ1-F1
#
_cell.length_a   1.000
_cell.length_b   1.000
_cell.length_c   1.000
_cell.angle_alpha   90.00
_cell.angle_beta   90.00
_cell.angle_gamma   90.00
#
_symmetry.space_group_name_H-M   'P 1'
#
loop_
_entity.id
_entity.type
_entity.pdbx_description
1 polymer ?
#
loop_
_entity_poly.entity_id
_entity_poly.type
_entity_poly.pdbx_seq_one_letter_code
_entity_poly.pdbx_strand_id
1 'polypeptide(L)'
;MGVGDVYTIASSIDGNWLAWSITYYFWDVIGLGFLVLVFGGILGATVQYYRLNKRLKNEEKLKEDLNSCKIENAELAKKNASLSDETSSLKAKIQKLENPKLTEKELTEYVSKFPDAQKDILAEIYEAGGSIEAEALDSALMTLASAGLISVPPLMAPGTYCTWSLKPEINDLITRHPEVVESKQAKQLKEREEKKNELTDYIKHLDHNSKVVLWAVYTSDDGFNFKDYDSEYDNDYILEANTELIKFKNLDLIDYEYIDTDKRKWSMTDLGAELIEENHDVFKYIENKIKESK
;
A
#
# COMPACT_ATOMS: atom_id res chain seq x y z
N MET A 1 -101.91 112.58 -17.06
CA MET A 1 -100.74 111.67 -17.06
C MET A 1 -101.25 110.27 -16.87
N GLY A 2 -101.04 109.37 -17.83
CA GLY A 2 -101.49 108.00 -17.65
C GLY A 2 -101.35 107.16 -18.92
N VAL A 3 -100.66 106.03 -18.78
CA VAL A 3 -100.54 104.90 -19.72
C VAL A 3 -99.64 105.11 -20.95
N GLY A 4 -99.32 106.35 -21.35
CA GLY A 4 -98.46 106.64 -22.50
C GLY A 4 -96.94 106.45 -22.30
N ASP A 5 -96.44 106.49 -21.07
CA ASP A 5 -94.98 106.63 -20.80
C ASP A 5 -94.24 105.34 -20.39
N VAL A 6 -94.92 104.18 -20.37
CA VAL A 6 -94.28 102.90 -19.97
C VAL A 6 -93.87 102.05 -21.18
N TYR A 7 -94.46 102.27 -22.36
CA TYR A 7 -94.17 101.45 -23.55
C TYR A 7 -92.92 101.89 -24.33
N THR A 8 -92.37 103.07 -24.05
CA THR A 8 -91.17 103.62 -24.70
C THR A 8 -89.85 103.15 -24.10
N ILE A 9 -89.86 102.48 -22.93
CA ILE A 9 -88.65 101.87 -22.35
C ILE A 9 -88.47 100.41 -22.83
N ALA A 10 -89.54 99.75 -23.26
CA ALA A 10 -89.47 98.38 -23.79
C ALA A 10 -89.05 98.32 -25.27
N SER A 11 -89.10 99.43 -26.02
CA SER A 11 -88.74 99.47 -27.44
C SER A 11 -87.28 99.85 -27.74
N SER A 12 -86.43 100.03 -26.72
CA SER A 12 -85.02 100.43 -26.89
C SER A 12 -84.00 99.33 -26.58
N ILE A 13 -84.44 98.10 -26.29
CA ILE A 13 -83.52 96.96 -26.18
C ILE A 13 -83.46 96.28 -27.54
N ASP A 14 -82.42 96.62 -28.27
CA ASP A 14 -82.13 96.14 -29.62
C ASP A 14 -81.82 94.64 -29.57
N GLY A 15 -82.79 93.80 -30.00
CA GLY A 15 -82.67 92.34 -29.98
C GLY A 15 -81.48 91.80 -30.79
N ASN A 16 -80.95 92.61 -31.71
CA ASN A 16 -79.75 92.29 -32.46
C ASN A 16 -78.47 92.32 -31.60
N TRP A 17 -78.39 93.17 -30.58
CA TRP A 17 -77.21 93.26 -29.70
C TRP A 17 -77.07 92.03 -28.78
N LEU A 18 -78.20 91.49 -28.30
CA LEU A 18 -78.24 90.24 -27.52
C LEU A 18 -77.90 89.02 -28.38
N ALA A 19 -78.37 88.97 -29.63
CA ALA A 19 -78.05 87.90 -30.56
C ALA A 19 -76.57 87.89 -30.99
N TRP A 20 -75.97 89.07 -31.22
CA TRP A 20 -74.56 89.22 -31.58
C TRP A 20 -73.60 88.95 -30.42
N SER A 21 -73.96 89.34 -29.19
CA SER A 21 -73.14 89.03 -28.02
C SER A 21 -73.13 87.53 -27.70
N ILE A 22 -74.29 86.85 -27.72
CA ILE A 22 -74.37 85.41 -27.46
C ILE A 22 -73.60 84.60 -28.51
N THR A 23 -73.68 84.95 -29.79
CA THR A 23 -72.95 84.24 -30.86
C THR A 23 -71.43 84.43 -30.75
N TYR A 24 -70.96 85.64 -30.43
CA TYR A 24 -69.51 85.89 -30.29
C TYR A 24 -68.91 85.11 -29.10
N TYR A 25 -69.56 85.13 -27.94
CA TYR A 25 -69.07 84.38 -26.77
C TYR A 25 -69.20 82.86 -26.93
N PHE A 26 -70.19 82.37 -27.68
CA PHE A 26 -70.38 80.93 -27.91
C PHE A 26 -69.23 80.34 -28.76
N TRP A 27 -68.79 81.06 -29.80
CA TRP A 27 -67.66 80.62 -30.62
C TRP A 27 -66.32 80.70 -29.88
N ASP A 28 -66.11 81.71 -29.04
CA ASP A 28 -64.91 81.80 -28.19
C ASP A 28 -64.83 80.65 -27.18
N VAL A 29 -65.95 80.27 -26.55
CA VAL A 29 -65.99 79.15 -25.58
C VAL A 29 -65.76 77.81 -26.28
N ILE A 30 -66.33 77.59 -27.46
CA ILE A 30 -66.08 76.37 -28.24
C ILE A 30 -64.63 76.30 -28.70
N GLY A 31 -64.07 77.42 -29.20
CA GLY A 31 -62.68 77.50 -29.63
C GLY A 31 -61.69 77.23 -28.50
N LEU A 32 -61.94 77.78 -27.31
CA LEU A 32 -61.10 77.59 -26.13
C LEU A 32 -61.22 76.15 -25.59
N GLY A 33 -62.42 75.55 -25.64
CA GLY A 33 -62.65 74.14 -25.33
C GLY A 33 -61.91 73.19 -26.28
N PHE A 34 -61.91 73.47 -27.58
CA PHE A 34 -61.16 72.71 -28.58
C PHE A 34 -59.65 72.83 -28.37
N LEU A 35 -59.15 74.03 -28.06
CA LEU A 35 -57.75 74.26 -27.74
C LEU A 35 -57.30 73.44 -26.52
N VAL A 36 -58.08 73.44 -25.44
CA VAL A 36 -57.78 72.67 -24.23
C VAL A 36 -57.80 71.17 -24.49
N LEU A 37 -58.75 70.66 -25.29
CA LEU A 37 -58.81 69.24 -25.65
C LEU A 37 -57.64 68.81 -26.55
N VAL A 38 -57.26 69.63 -27.53
CA VAL A 38 -56.13 69.34 -28.42
C VAL A 38 -54.81 69.39 -27.65
N PHE A 39 -54.57 70.44 -26.85
CA PHE A 39 -53.36 70.52 -26.02
C PHE A 39 -53.32 69.42 -24.95
N GLY A 40 -54.45 69.12 -24.31
CA GLY A 40 -54.57 68.02 -23.35
C GLY A 40 -54.30 66.66 -23.99
N GLY A 41 -54.80 66.43 -25.21
CA GLY A 41 -54.54 65.22 -25.99
C GLY A 41 -53.08 65.08 -26.41
N ILE A 42 -52.44 66.16 -26.86
CA ILE A 42 -51.02 66.16 -27.24
C ILE A 42 -50.11 65.93 -26.02
N LEU A 43 -50.41 66.57 -24.88
CA LEU A 43 -49.69 66.32 -23.62
C LEU A 43 -49.91 64.89 -23.10
N GLY A 44 -51.12 64.34 -23.22
CA GLY A 44 -51.40 62.95 -22.88
C GLY A 44 -50.62 61.96 -23.77
N ALA A 45 -50.61 62.18 -25.08
CA ALA A 45 -49.92 61.34 -26.04
C ALA A 45 -48.40 61.39 -25.86
N THR A 46 -47.82 62.56 -25.61
CA THR A 46 -46.37 62.72 -25.35
C THR A 46 -45.93 62.03 -24.07
N VAL A 47 -46.72 62.12 -22.98
CA VAL A 47 -46.43 61.41 -21.73
C VAL A 47 -46.53 59.88 -21.92
N GLN A 48 -47.53 59.40 -22.65
CA GLN A 48 -47.65 57.97 -22.96
C GLN A 48 -46.51 57.48 -23.86
N TYR A 49 -46.13 58.24 -24.87
CA TYR A 49 -44.99 57.94 -25.74
C TYR A 49 -43.68 57.88 -24.95
N TYR A 50 -43.44 58.83 -24.04
CA TYR A 50 -42.25 58.82 -23.18
C TYR A 50 -42.22 57.61 -22.23
N ARG A 51 -43.37 57.24 -21.64
CA ARG A 51 -43.48 56.02 -20.82
C ARG A 51 -43.24 54.75 -21.63
N LEU A 52 -43.78 54.64 -22.84
CA LEU A 52 -43.57 53.50 -23.74
C LEU A 52 -42.11 53.40 -24.19
N ASN A 53 -41.50 54.50 -24.61
CA ASN A 53 -40.09 54.53 -25.01
C ASN A 53 -39.16 54.17 -23.84
N LYS A 54 -39.48 54.63 -22.62
CA LYS A 54 -38.73 54.23 -21.41
C LYS A 54 -38.87 52.74 -21.11
N ARG A 55 -40.05 52.14 -21.33
CA ARG A 55 -40.26 50.68 -21.17
C ARG A 55 -39.51 49.89 -22.23
N LEU A 56 -39.55 50.30 -23.50
CA LEU A 56 -38.84 49.65 -24.60
C LEU A 56 -37.32 49.66 -24.38
N LYS A 57 -36.74 50.79 -23.98
CA LYS A 57 -35.30 50.86 -23.64
C LYS A 57 -34.93 49.97 -22.46
N ASN A 58 -35.80 49.88 -21.45
CA ASN A 58 -35.57 48.98 -20.33
C ASN A 58 -35.65 47.51 -20.75
N GLU A 59 -36.60 47.14 -21.61
CA GLU A 59 -36.74 45.77 -22.13
C GLU A 59 -35.58 45.38 -23.06
N GLU A 60 -35.08 46.28 -23.90
CA GLU A 60 -33.89 46.06 -24.71
C GLU A 60 -32.68 45.80 -23.84
N LYS A 61 -32.47 46.64 -22.81
CA LYS A 61 -31.39 46.45 -21.84
C LYS A 61 -31.51 45.12 -21.09
N LEU A 62 -32.74 44.74 -20.69
CA LEU A 62 -32.99 43.48 -20.00
C LEU A 62 -32.76 42.26 -20.90
N LYS A 63 -33.03 42.38 -22.21
CA LYS A 63 -32.70 41.34 -23.20
C LYS A 63 -31.20 41.24 -23.44
N GLU A 64 -30.49 42.36 -23.44
CA GLU A 64 -29.03 42.40 -23.56
C GLU A 64 -28.37 41.76 -22.34
N ASP A 65 -28.80 42.12 -21.12
CA ASP A 65 -28.35 41.53 -19.86
C ASP A 65 -28.69 40.02 -19.76
N LEU A 66 -29.86 39.61 -20.27
CA LEU A 66 -30.24 38.19 -20.32
C LEU A 66 -29.35 37.40 -21.30
N ASN A 67 -29.00 37.99 -22.45
CA ASN A 67 -28.16 37.35 -23.44
C ASN A 67 -26.71 37.25 -22.96
N SER A 68 -26.17 38.29 -22.32
CA SER A 68 -24.83 38.24 -21.71
C SER A 68 -24.76 37.17 -20.61
N CYS A 69 -25.77 37.09 -19.74
CA CYS A 69 -25.84 36.07 -18.69
C CYS A 69 -25.97 34.64 -19.25
N LYS A 70 -26.67 34.46 -20.39
CA LYS A 70 -26.73 33.16 -21.08
C LYS A 70 -25.39 32.74 -21.67
N ILE A 71 -24.64 33.68 -22.23
CA ILE A 71 -23.31 33.43 -22.78
C ILE A 71 -22.35 33.04 -21.64
N GLU A 72 -22.34 33.81 -20.55
CA GLU A 72 -21.50 33.54 -19.38
C GLU A 72 -21.82 32.17 -18.76
N ASN A 73 -23.11 31.81 -18.62
CA ASN A 73 -23.50 30.48 -18.15
C ASN A 73 -23.10 29.34 -19.10
N ALA A 74 -23.14 29.57 -20.43
CA ALA A 74 -22.69 28.59 -21.40
C ALA A 74 -21.17 28.38 -21.35
N GLU A 75 -20.40 29.44 -21.12
CA GLU A 75 -18.95 29.36 -20.91
C GLU A 75 -18.60 28.66 -19.59
N LEU A 76 -19.32 28.97 -18.51
CA LEU A 76 -19.18 28.28 -17.23
C LEU A 76 -19.53 26.79 -17.34
N ALA A 77 -20.58 26.44 -18.07
CA ALA A 77 -20.95 25.04 -18.31
C ALA A 77 -19.86 24.28 -19.10
N LYS A 78 -19.27 24.90 -20.12
CA LYS A 78 -18.14 24.33 -20.87
C LYS A 78 -16.91 24.15 -20.00
N LYS A 79 -16.59 25.14 -19.17
CA LYS A 79 -15.45 25.09 -18.24
C LYS A 79 -15.64 24.03 -17.16
N ASN A 80 -16.86 23.86 -16.65
CA ASN A 80 -17.19 22.82 -15.69
C ASN A 80 -17.13 21.42 -16.31
N ALA A 81 -17.54 21.26 -17.58
CA ALA A 81 -17.40 19.99 -18.30
C ALA A 81 -15.91 19.63 -18.50
N SER A 82 -15.07 20.57 -18.93
CA SER A 82 -13.63 20.31 -19.10
C SER A 82 -12.94 19.98 -17.77
N LEU A 83 -13.31 20.66 -16.67
CA LEU A 83 -12.81 20.36 -15.32
C LEU A 83 -13.30 18.99 -14.82
N SER A 84 -14.52 18.57 -15.15
CA SER A 84 -15.06 17.25 -14.84
C SER A 84 -14.28 16.13 -15.56
N ASP A 85 -13.91 16.36 -16.82
CA ASP A 85 -13.12 15.40 -17.60
C ASP A 85 -11.67 15.33 -17.09
N GLU A 86 -11.05 16.46 -16.76
CA GLU A 86 -9.72 16.52 -16.15
C GLU A 86 -9.69 15.83 -14.78
N THR A 87 -10.69 16.05 -13.93
CA THR A 87 -10.79 15.39 -12.62
C THR A 87 -11.03 13.89 -12.75
N SER A 88 -11.77 13.44 -13.76
CA SER A 88 -11.96 12.02 -14.06
C SER A 88 -10.68 11.35 -14.56
N SER A 89 -9.94 12.03 -15.45
CA SER A 89 -8.62 11.62 -15.93
C SER A 89 -7.58 11.56 -14.80
N LEU A 90 -7.57 12.56 -13.91
CA LEU A 90 -6.71 12.60 -12.74
C LEU A 90 -7.06 11.51 -11.73
N LYS A 91 -8.34 11.27 -11.45
CA LYS A 91 -8.77 10.13 -10.60
C LYS A 91 -8.33 8.79 -11.18
N ALA A 92 -8.47 8.58 -12.49
CA ALA A 92 -8.00 7.36 -13.16
C ALA A 92 -6.47 7.21 -13.12
N LYS A 93 -5.72 8.32 -13.21
CA LYS A 93 -4.26 8.33 -13.04
C LYS A 93 -3.85 8.05 -11.59
N ILE A 94 -4.53 8.64 -10.61
CA ILE A 94 -4.30 8.40 -9.18
C ILE A 94 -4.59 6.94 -8.83
N GLN A 95 -5.70 6.38 -9.32
CA GLN A 95 -6.03 4.97 -9.10
C GLN A 95 -5.01 4.00 -9.73
N LYS A 96 -4.38 4.39 -10.85
CA LYS A 96 -3.24 3.65 -11.44
C LYS A 96 -1.93 3.84 -10.68
N LEU A 97 -1.76 4.93 -9.94
CA LEU A 97 -0.56 5.25 -9.14
C LEU A 97 -0.65 4.73 -7.70
N GLU A 98 -1.85 4.49 -7.17
CA GLU A 98 -2.06 3.99 -5.80
C GLU A 98 -1.72 2.51 -5.61
N ASN A 99 -1.55 1.75 -6.69
CA ASN A 99 -1.06 0.37 -6.62
C ASN A 99 -0.17 0.04 -7.83
N PRO A 100 1.12 0.43 -7.85
CA PRO A 100 2.07 -0.37 -8.57
C PRO A 100 2.12 -1.70 -7.84
N LYS A 101 1.27 -2.66 -8.23
CA LYS A 101 1.48 -4.05 -7.85
C LYS A 101 2.87 -4.38 -8.34
N LEU A 102 3.84 -4.42 -7.42
CA LEU A 102 5.18 -4.88 -7.72
C LEU A 102 5.02 -6.21 -8.42
N THR A 103 5.64 -6.32 -9.59
CA THR A 103 5.66 -7.61 -10.27
C THR A 103 6.36 -8.62 -9.37
N GLU A 104 6.02 -9.90 -9.51
CA GLU A 104 6.57 -10.96 -8.66
C GLU A 104 8.10 -10.89 -8.56
N LYS A 105 8.79 -10.65 -9.68
CA LYS A 105 10.25 -10.46 -9.72
C LYS A 105 10.75 -9.28 -8.88
N GLU A 106 10.06 -8.15 -8.93
CA GLU A 106 10.44 -6.97 -8.15
C GLU A 106 10.19 -7.20 -6.65
N LEU A 107 9.14 -7.95 -6.30
CA LEU A 107 8.84 -8.34 -4.93
C LEU A 107 9.89 -9.34 -4.38
N THR A 108 10.29 -10.33 -5.18
CA THR A 108 11.40 -11.26 -4.90
C THR A 108 12.70 -10.48 -4.65
N GLU A 109 13.03 -9.55 -5.55
CA GLU A 109 14.25 -8.73 -5.42
C GLU A 109 14.18 -7.80 -4.20
N TYR A 110 13.00 -7.27 -3.90
CA TYR A 110 12.77 -6.44 -2.72
C TYR A 110 13.00 -7.22 -1.42
N VAL A 111 12.35 -8.38 -1.26
CA VAL A 111 12.48 -9.23 -0.05
C VAL A 111 13.90 -9.77 0.09
N SER A 112 14.56 -10.14 -1.01
CA SER A 112 15.93 -10.68 -0.96
C SER A 112 16.98 -9.66 -0.46
N LYS A 113 16.70 -8.35 -0.49
CA LYS A 113 17.57 -7.30 0.06
C LYS A 113 17.45 -7.12 1.57
N PHE A 114 16.47 -7.75 2.22
CA PHE A 114 16.32 -7.66 3.68
C PHE A 114 17.48 -8.39 4.40
N PRO A 115 17.90 -7.90 5.57
CA PRO A 115 18.82 -8.61 6.45
C PRO A 115 18.34 -10.03 6.79
N ASP A 116 19.27 -10.95 6.98
CA ASP A 116 18.99 -12.36 7.27
C ASP A 116 18.08 -12.52 8.50
N ALA A 117 18.34 -11.78 9.58
CA ALA A 117 17.49 -11.79 10.78
C ALA A 117 16.02 -11.41 10.53
N GLN A 118 15.76 -10.54 9.54
CA GLN A 118 14.39 -10.16 9.17
C GLN A 118 13.74 -11.22 8.27
N LYS A 119 14.53 -11.92 7.45
CA LYS A 119 14.06 -13.06 6.66
C LYS A 119 13.75 -14.28 7.53
N ASP A 120 14.54 -14.52 8.57
CA ASP A 120 14.30 -15.59 9.56
C ASP A 120 12.94 -15.40 10.24
N ILE A 121 12.61 -14.17 10.66
CA ILE A 121 11.31 -13.86 11.24
C ILE A 121 10.18 -14.08 10.22
N LEU A 122 10.38 -13.72 8.94
CA LEU A 122 9.37 -13.98 7.90
C LEU A 122 9.17 -15.49 7.66
N ALA A 123 10.26 -16.27 7.70
CA ALA A 123 10.20 -17.72 7.59
C ALA A 123 9.48 -18.34 8.80
N GLU A 124 9.79 -17.89 10.02
CA GLU A 124 9.11 -18.33 11.25
C GLU A 124 7.61 -18.05 11.20
N ILE A 125 7.20 -16.86 10.76
CA ILE A 125 5.78 -16.52 10.62
C ILE A 125 5.11 -17.41 9.58
N TYR A 126 5.80 -17.72 8.48
CA TYR A 126 5.29 -18.62 7.44
C TYR A 126 5.13 -20.05 7.95
N GLU A 127 6.15 -20.60 8.63
CA GLU A 127 6.13 -21.93 9.23
C GLU A 127 5.06 -22.09 10.31
N ALA A 128 4.76 -21.02 11.05
CA ALA A 128 3.66 -20.95 12.01
C ALA A 128 2.25 -20.90 11.36
N GLY A 129 2.15 -21.02 10.03
CA GLY A 129 0.89 -20.98 9.29
C GLY A 129 0.50 -19.58 8.82
N GLY A 130 1.44 -18.65 8.78
CA GLY A 130 1.26 -17.28 8.28
C GLY A 130 0.98 -16.22 9.35
N SER A 131 0.99 -16.59 10.63
CA SER A 131 0.79 -15.66 11.74
C SER A 131 1.45 -16.13 13.03
N ILE A 132 1.89 -15.19 13.87
CA ILE A 132 2.46 -15.43 15.20
C ILE A 132 1.86 -14.49 16.24
N GLU A 133 1.94 -14.87 17.52
CA GLU A 133 1.67 -13.98 18.64
C GLU A 133 2.98 -13.46 19.23
N ALA A 134 3.14 -12.14 19.26
CA ALA A 134 4.34 -11.49 19.78
C ALA A 134 3.98 -10.13 20.41
N GLU A 135 4.93 -9.51 21.11
CA GLU A 135 4.70 -8.20 21.72
C GLU A 135 4.34 -7.14 20.67
N ALA A 136 3.40 -6.27 21.02
CA ALA A 136 2.89 -5.25 20.10
C ALA A 136 3.92 -4.18 19.68
N LEU A 137 4.98 -4.02 20.46
CA LEU A 137 6.05 -3.06 20.18
C LEU A 137 7.39 -3.76 19.87
N ASP A 138 7.34 -5.02 19.43
CA ASP A 138 8.53 -5.70 18.95
C ASP A 138 9.16 -4.92 17.79
N SER A 139 10.40 -4.51 17.98
CA SER A 139 11.13 -3.65 17.03
C SER A 139 11.34 -4.30 15.67
N ALA A 140 11.51 -5.62 15.62
CA ALA A 140 11.74 -6.35 14.38
C ALA A 140 10.44 -6.49 13.59
N LEU A 141 9.34 -6.84 14.26
CA LEU A 141 8.01 -6.92 13.64
C LEU A 141 7.51 -5.55 13.17
N MET A 142 7.74 -4.51 13.97
CA MET A 142 7.45 -3.13 13.56
C MET A 142 8.21 -2.73 12.29
N THR A 143 9.47 -3.16 12.17
CA THR A 143 10.29 -2.88 10.97
C THR A 143 9.72 -3.62 9.75
N LEU A 144 9.40 -4.91 9.89
CA LEU A 144 8.77 -5.69 8.82
C LEU A 144 7.40 -5.15 8.39
N ALA A 145 6.62 -4.64 9.36
CA ALA A 145 5.33 -4.02 9.10
C ALA A 145 5.47 -2.67 8.39
N SER A 146 6.47 -1.86 8.79
CA SER A 146 6.79 -0.59 8.12
C SER A 146 7.28 -0.80 6.68
N ALA A 147 7.97 -1.91 6.42
CA ALA A 147 8.34 -2.37 5.09
C ALA A 147 7.16 -2.95 4.30
N GLY A 148 5.99 -3.10 4.93
CA GLY A 148 4.78 -3.61 4.31
C GLY A 148 4.80 -5.10 4.03
N LEU A 149 5.64 -5.89 4.72
CA LEU A 149 5.73 -7.34 4.54
C LEU A 149 4.73 -8.11 5.41
N ILE A 150 4.46 -7.59 6.60
CA ILE A 150 3.45 -8.12 7.53
C ILE A 150 2.37 -7.07 7.79
N SER A 151 1.20 -7.54 8.21
CA SER A 151 0.05 -6.72 8.58
C SER A 151 0.20 -6.22 10.00
N VAL A 152 -0.11 -4.93 10.17
CA VAL A 152 -0.11 -4.26 11.46
C VAL A 152 -1.33 -4.72 12.28
N PRO A 153 -1.14 -5.16 13.54
CA PRO A 153 -2.25 -5.52 14.42
C PRO A 153 -3.22 -4.34 14.64
N PRO A 154 -4.54 -4.57 14.72
CA PRO A 154 -5.54 -3.51 14.83
C PRO A 154 -5.49 -2.76 16.17
N LEU A 155 -4.91 -3.36 17.21
CA LEU A 155 -4.73 -2.74 18.52
C LEU A 155 -3.32 -3.00 19.03
N MET A 156 -2.53 -1.93 19.18
CA MET A 156 -1.21 -2.00 19.81
C MET A 156 -1.25 -1.29 21.15
N ALA A 157 -0.99 -2.03 22.23
CA ALA A 157 -0.75 -1.46 23.55
C ALA A 157 0.62 -1.92 24.07
N PRO A 158 1.37 -1.08 24.79
CA PRO A 158 2.61 -1.50 25.43
C PRO A 158 2.36 -2.67 26.39
N GLY A 159 3.20 -3.71 26.33
CA GLY A 159 3.12 -4.88 27.21
C GLY A 159 2.00 -5.88 26.86
N THR A 160 1.34 -5.74 25.70
CA THR A 160 0.36 -6.72 25.21
C THR A 160 0.91 -7.54 24.05
N TYR A 161 0.56 -8.82 24.03
CA TYR A 161 0.77 -9.69 22.88
C TYR A 161 -0.34 -9.48 21.86
N CYS A 162 0.01 -9.44 20.58
CA CYS A 162 -0.93 -9.32 19.48
C CYS A 162 -0.52 -10.22 18.31
N THR A 163 -1.50 -10.53 17.47
CA THR A 163 -1.29 -11.36 16.29
C THR A 163 -0.68 -10.54 15.17
N TRP A 164 0.51 -10.94 14.74
CA TRP A 164 1.18 -10.44 13.54
C TRP A 164 1.01 -11.47 12.43
N SER A 165 0.68 -11.02 11.22
CA SER A 165 0.38 -11.93 10.11
C SER A 165 1.04 -11.47 8.82
N LEU A 166 1.53 -12.41 8.01
CA LEU A 166 2.03 -12.09 6.66
C LEU A 166 0.94 -11.42 5.83
N LYS A 167 1.34 -10.47 4.97
CA LYS A 167 0.42 -10.02 3.93
C LYS A 167 0.19 -11.17 2.93
N PRO A 168 -1.02 -11.30 2.36
CA PRO A 168 -1.33 -12.37 1.42
C PRO A 168 -0.34 -12.46 0.25
N GLU A 169 0.09 -11.32 -0.29
CA GLU A 169 1.04 -11.24 -1.41
C GLU A 169 2.44 -11.77 -1.05
N ILE A 170 2.87 -11.59 0.21
CA ILE A 170 4.14 -12.10 0.72
C ILE A 170 4.04 -13.59 1.03
N ASN A 171 2.91 -14.03 1.60
CA ASN A 171 2.66 -15.45 1.86
C ASN A 171 2.69 -16.26 0.55
N ASP A 172 2.02 -15.74 -0.48
CA ASP A 172 2.03 -16.30 -1.84
C ASP A 172 3.44 -16.33 -2.45
N LEU A 173 4.22 -15.27 -2.23
CA LEU A 173 5.60 -15.18 -2.71
C LEU A 173 6.47 -16.25 -2.05
N ILE A 174 6.44 -16.37 -0.72
CA ILE A 174 7.22 -17.36 0.03
C ILE A 174 6.83 -18.79 -0.37
N THR A 175 5.53 -19.04 -0.60
CA THR A 175 5.04 -20.34 -1.06
C THR A 175 5.64 -20.74 -2.42
N ARG A 176 5.80 -19.78 -3.33
CA ARG A 176 6.32 -20.01 -4.69
C ARG A 176 7.85 -19.94 -4.78
N HIS A 177 8.45 -19.14 -3.92
CA HIS A 177 9.87 -18.81 -3.89
C HIS A 177 10.41 -18.88 -2.45
N PRO A 178 10.48 -20.06 -1.82
CA PRO A 178 10.95 -20.19 -0.44
C PRO A 178 12.37 -19.63 -0.24
N GLU A 179 13.19 -19.62 -1.29
CA GLU A 179 14.54 -19.08 -1.31
C GLU A 179 14.63 -17.58 -0.95
N VAL A 180 13.52 -16.83 -0.98
CA VAL A 180 13.50 -15.39 -0.65
C VAL A 180 13.62 -15.10 0.84
N VAL A 181 13.14 -16.02 1.68
CA VAL A 181 13.20 -15.93 3.15
C VAL A 181 14.19 -16.92 3.74
N GLU A 182 14.76 -17.80 2.92
CA GLU A 182 15.81 -18.73 3.33
C GLU A 182 17.09 -17.95 3.63
N SER A 183 17.32 -17.65 4.92
CA SER A 183 18.53 -16.97 5.35
C SER A 183 19.76 -17.85 5.13
N LYS A 184 20.95 -17.24 5.09
CA LYS A 184 22.19 -18.00 5.04
C LYS A 184 22.34 -18.95 6.24
N GLN A 185 21.80 -18.56 7.41
CA GLN A 185 21.86 -19.39 8.61
C GLN A 185 20.88 -20.57 8.53
N ALA A 186 19.66 -20.36 8.04
CA ALA A 186 18.70 -21.44 7.80
C ALA A 186 19.23 -22.43 6.75
N LYS A 187 19.89 -21.95 5.69
CA LYS A 187 20.59 -22.81 4.72
C LYS A 187 21.70 -23.62 5.38
N GLN A 188 22.56 -22.98 6.18
CA GLN A 188 23.64 -23.66 6.87
C GLN A 188 23.14 -24.68 7.91
N LEU A 189 22.06 -24.37 8.63
CA LEU A 189 21.42 -25.30 9.56
C LEU A 189 20.84 -26.49 8.83
N LYS A 190 20.12 -26.26 7.73
CA LYS A 190 19.55 -27.33 6.90
C LYS A 190 20.62 -28.19 6.24
N GLU A 191 21.67 -27.59 5.68
CA GLU A 191 22.83 -28.32 5.15
C GLU A 191 23.54 -29.13 6.24
N ARG A 192 23.64 -28.58 7.46
CA ARG A 192 24.21 -29.30 8.62
C ARG A 192 23.32 -30.46 9.05
N GLU A 193 22.01 -30.28 9.10
CA GLU A 193 21.05 -31.33 9.43
C GLU A 193 21.00 -32.43 8.36
N GLU A 194 21.00 -32.07 7.08
CA GLU A 194 21.08 -33.02 5.96
C GLU A 194 22.39 -33.82 6.04
N LYS A 195 23.53 -33.14 6.21
CA LYS A 195 24.84 -33.80 6.42
C LYS A 195 24.81 -34.72 7.65
N LYS A 196 24.20 -34.30 8.76
CA LYS A 196 24.07 -35.09 9.98
C LYS A 196 23.20 -36.33 9.76
N ASN A 197 22.10 -36.21 9.02
CA ASN A 197 21.23 -37.33 8.66
C ASN A 197 21.94 -38.35 7.76
N GLU A 198 22.66 -37.89 6.74
CA GLU A 198 23.48 -38.75 5.87
C GLU A 198 24.57 -39.49 6.67
N LEU A 199 25.28 -38.77 7.54
CA LEU A 199 26.32 -39.36 8.39
C LEU A 199 25.75 -40.32 9.44
N THR A 200 24.55 -40.05 9.97
CA THR A 200 23.84 -40.96 10.87
C THR A 200 23.56 -42.28 10.18
N ASP A 201 23.06 -42.23 8.94
CA ASP A 201 22.81 -43.44 8.16
C ASP A 201 24.11 -44.19 7.85
N TYR A 202 25.17 -43.45 7.48
CA TYR A 202 26.50 -44.01 7.27
C TYR A 202 27.03 -44.74 8.52
N ILE A 203 26.96 -44.12 9.70
CA ILE A 203 27.43 -44.70 10.96
C ILE A 203 26.69 -46.00 11.31
N LYS A 204 25.38 -46.04 11.07
CA LYS A 204 24.57 -47.26 11.29
C LYS A 204 25.06 -48.43 10.43
N HIS A 205 25.45 -48.14 9.20
CA HIS A 205 25.89 -49.13 8.21
C HIS A 205 27.40 -49.43 8.22
N LEU A 206 28.18 -48.77 9.07
CA LEU A 206 29.60 -49.11 9.25
C LEU A 206 29.76 -50.58 9.68
N ASP A 207 30.79 -51.22 9.14
CA ASP A 207 31.19 -52.56 9.56
C ASP A 207 31.78 -52.55 10.99
N HIS A 208 31.99 -53.74 11.55
CA HIS A 208 32.41 -53.86 12.93
C HIS A 208 33.77 -53.21 13.21
N ASN A 209 34.75 -53.36 12.31
CA ASN A 209 36.10 -52.85 12.52
C ASN A 209 36.11 -51.32 12.48
N SER A 210 35.42 -50.73 11.51
CA SER A 210 35.26 -49.28 11.40
C SER A 210 34.58 -48.66 12.62
N LYS A 211 33.53 -49.31 13.15
CA LYS A 211 32.87 -48.87 14.39
C LYS A 211 33.81 -48.96 15.61
N VAL A 212 34.67 -49.98 15.68
CA VAL A 212 35.66 -50.11 16.77
C VAL A 212 36.69 -48.98 16.71
N VAL A 213 37.20 -48.66 15.52
CA VAL A 213 38.15 -47.54 15.32
C VAL A 213 37.51 -46.22 15.75
N LEU A 214 36.30 -45.93 15.29
CA LEU A 214 35.59 -44.69 15.63
C LEU A 214 35.31 -44.58 17.14
N TRP A 215 34.87 -45.68 17.77
CA TRP A 215 34.64 -45.74 19.22
C TRP A 215 35.92 -45.57 20.05
N ALA A 216 37.05 -46.11 19.58
CA ALA A 216 38.35 -45.96 20.23
C ALA A 216 38.81 -44.50 20.27
N VAL A 217 38.53 -43.73 19.21
CA VAL A 217 38.82 -42.28 19.19
C VAL A 217 37.86 -41.53 20.12
N TYR A 218 36.57 -41.85 20.11
CA TYR A 218 35.55 -41.21 20.98
C TYR A 218 35.84 -41.38 22.48
N THR A 219 36.24 -42.58 22.89
CA THR A 219 36.48 -42.90 24.31
C THR A 219 37.85 -42.47 24.83
N SER A 220 38.66 -41.82 24.00
CA SER A 220 40.00 -41.38 24.38
C SER A 220 39.96 -39.93 24.86
N ASP A 221 39.88 -39.73 26.19
CA ASP A 221 39.81 -38.42 26.84
C ASP A 221 40.92 -37.45 26.38
N ASP A 222 42.14 -37.97 26.24
CA ASP A 222 43.32 -37.20 25.85
C ASP A 222 43.64 -37.30 24.36
N GLY A 223 42.75 -37.86 23.52
CA GLY A 223 43.02 -38.13 22.10
C GLY A 223 43.78 -39.44 21.84
N PHE A 224 43.43 -40.10 20.74
CA PHE A 224 43.89 -41.44 20.39
C PHE A 224 45.19 -41.39 19.59
N ASN A 225 46.30 -41.81 20.22
CA ASN A 225 47.60 -41.85 19.56
C ASN A 225 47.68 -43.09 18.65
N PHE A 226 47.81 -42.88 17.34
CA PHE A 226 47.98 -43.95 16.37
C PHE A 226 49.16 -43.66 15.44
N LYS A 227 49.89 -44.73 15.08
CA LYS A 227 51.03 -44.61 14.17
C LYS A 227 50.56 -44.58 12.72
N ASP A 228 51.27 -43.83 11.90
CA ASP A 228 51.08 -43.85 10.45
C ASP A 228 51.52 -45.22 9.90
N TYR A 229 50.87 -45.65 8.83
CA TYR A 229 51.14 -46.95 8.21
C TYR A 229 52.47 -46.94 7.46
N ASP A 230 53.34 -47.90 7.79
CA ASP A 230 54.57 -48.19 7.06
C ASP A 230 54.48 -49.55 6.35
N SER A 231 54.48 -49.53 5.01
CA SER A 231 54.36 -50.74 4.19
C SER A 231 55.48 -51.77 4.36
N GLU A 232 56.64 -51.39 4.90
CA GLU A 232 57.76 -52.32 5.12
C GLU A 232 57.64 -53.10 6.43
N TYR A 233 57.02 -52.51 7.47
CA TYR A 233 57.04 -53.03 8.83
C TYR A 233 55.67 -53.35 9.41
N ASP A 234 54.60 -52.85 8.79
CA ASP A 234 53.26 -52.93 9.33
C ASP A 234 52.40 -54.01 8.67
N ASN A 235 51.45 -54.53 9.44
CA ASN A 235 50.49 -55.52 8.97
C ASN A 235 49.21 -54.86 8.43
N ASP A 236 48.39 -55.67 7.78
CA ASP A 236 47.12 -55.24 7.17
C ASP A 236 46.18 -54.54 8.16
N TYR A 237 46.22 -54.91 9.44
CA TYR A 237 45.40 -54.27 10.47
C TYR A 237 45.74 -52.78 10.67
N ILE A 238 47.03 -52.42 10.65
CA ILE A 238 47.46 -51.02 10.79
C ILE A 238 47.09 -50.22 9.54
N LEU A 239 47.17 -50.85 8.36
CA LEU A 239 46.71 -50.26 7.10
C LEU A 239 45.20 -49.97 7.12
N GLU A 240 44.40 -50.95 7.54
CA GLU A 240 42.94 -50.83 7.65
C GLU A 240 42.54 -49.72 8.62
N ALA A 241 43.14 -49.69 9.82
CA ALA A 241 42.86 -48.66 10.82
C ALA A 241 43.24 -47.25 10.33
N ASN A 242 44.40 -47.08 9.70
CA ASN A 242 44.80 -45.80 9.10
C ASN A 242 43.84 -45.37 7.97
N THR A 243 43.37 -46.34 7.17
CA THR A 243 42.42 -46.07 6.09
C THR A 243 41.09 -45.56 6.66
N GLU A 244 40.57 -46.18 7.72
CA GLU A 244 39.34 -45.72 8.38
C GLU A 244 39.50 -44.36 9.05
N LEU A 245 40.63 -44.11 9.74
CA LEU A 245 40.91 -42.80 10.35
C LEU A 245 40.94 -41.68 9.30
N ILE A 246 41.55 -41.92 8.14
CA ILE A 246 41.56 -40.95 7.04
C ILE A 246 40.15 -40.75 6.46
N LYS A 247 39.36 -41.82 6.30
CA LYS A 247 37.97 -41.71 5.84
C LYS A 247 37.13 -40.86 6.79
N PHE A 248 37.22 -41.13 8.10
CA PHE A 248 36.48 -40.37 9.11
C PHE A 248 36.92 -38.92 9.18
N LYS A 249 38.20 -38.61 8.93
CA LYS A 249 38.66 -37.23 8.77
C LYS A 249 38.01 -36.54 7.58
N ASN A 250 37.98 -37.19 6.43
CA ASN A 250 37.38 -36.62 5.22
C ASN A 250 35.87 -36.39 5.37
N LEU A 251 35.22 -37.12 6.29
CA LEU A 251 33.82 -36.96 6.67
C LEU A 251 33.61 -35.95 7.82
N ASP A 252 34.68 -35.33 8.32
CA ASP A 252 34.64 -34.33 9.40
C ASP A 252 34.14 -34.89 10.75
N LEU A 253 34.31 -36.20 10.96
CA LEU A 253 33.94 -36.89 12.21
C LEU A 253 35.07 -36.88 13.23
N ILE A 254 36.32 -36.93 12.76
CA ILE A 254 37.52 -36.87 13.59
C ILE A 254 38.54 -35.92 12.95
N ASP A 255 39.45 -35.39 13.75
CA ASP A 255 40.61 -34.65 13.26
C ASP A 255 41.89 -35.20 13.89
N TYR A 256 43.04 -34.68 13.48
CA TYR A 256 44.31 -35.04 14.08
C TYR A 256 45.31 -33.90 14.22
N GLU A 257 46.19 -34.06 15.20
CA GLU A 257 47.40 -33.26 15.38
C GLU A 257 48.64 -34.13 15.15
N TYR A 258 49.69 -33.53 14.57
CA TYR A 258 50.98 -34.19 14.42
C TYR A 258 51.73 -34.17 15.76
N ILE A 259 52.09 -35.36 16.28
CA ILE A 259 52.93 -35.47 17.48
C ILE A 259 54.38 -35.75 17.09
N ASP A 260 54.58 -36.56 16.06
CA ASP A 260 55.88 -36.98 15.54
C ASP A 260 55.78 -37.23 14.04
N THR A 261 56.92 -37.52 13.40
CA THR A 261 57.06 -37.78 11.96
C THR A 261 56.12 -38.90 11.49
N ASP A 262 55.94 -39.94 12.30
CA ASP A 262 55.15 -41.13 11.97
C ASP A 262 54.00 -41.39 12.98
N LYS A 263 53.58 -40.35 13.73
CA LYS A 263 52.54 -40.48 14.75
C LYS A 263 51.57 -39.31 14.77
N ARG A 264 50.29 -39.64 14.78
CA ARG A 264 49.18 -38.69 14.85
C ARG A 264 48.36 -38.90 16.11
N LYS A 265 47.89 -37.79 16.65
CA LYS A 265 46.91 -37.74 17.73
C LYS A 265 45.55 -37.52 17.13
N TRP A 266 44.65 -38.48 17.23
CA TRP A 266 43.30 -38.37 16.66
C TRP A 266 42.31 -37.93 17.74
N SER A 267 41.44 -36.98 17.42
CA SER A 267 40.41 -36.48 18.33
C SER A 267 39.05 -36.40 17.63
N MET A 268 37.97 -36.48 18.40
CA MET A 268 36.64 -36.25 17.86
C MET A 268 36.42 -34.78 17.53
N THR A 269 35.71 -34.52 16.44
CA THR A 269 35.08 -33.21 16.21
C THR A 269 33.78 -33.11 17.01
N ASP A 270 33.26 -31.90 17.20
CA ASP A 270 31.96 -31.70 17.87
C ASP A 270 30.84 -32.49 17.15
N LEU A 271 30.86 -32.53 15.81
CA LEU A 271 29.90 -33.28 14.99
C LEU A 271 30.03 -34.80 15.21
N GLY A 272 31.26 -35.32 15.25
CA GLY A 272 31.52 -36.74 15.47
C GLY A 272 31.07 -37.20 16.85
N ALA A 273 31.34 -36.41 17.90
CA ALA A 273 30.90 -36.69 19.25
C ALA A 273 29.37 -36.72 19.36
N GLU A 274 28.69 -35.69 18.84
CA GLU A 274 27.23 -35.58 18.82
C GLU A 274 26.58 -36.79 18.12
N LEU A 275 27.11 -37.20 16.96
CA LEU A 275 26.60 -38.34 16.21
C LEU A 275 26.76 -39.69 16.95
N ILE A 276 27.85 -39.87 17.71
CA ILE A 276 28.06 -41.08 18.50
C ILE A 276 27.13 -41.12 19.70
N GLU A 277 26.92 -39.98 20.37
CA GLU A 277 25.99 -39.88 21.51
C GLU A 277 24.54 -40.20 21.08
N GLU A 278 24.10 -39.66 19.93
CA GLU A 278 22.76 -39.91 19.40
C GLU A 278 22.55 -41.34 18.89
N ASN A 279 23.62 -42.02 18.48
CA ASN A 279 23.59 -43.38 17.94
C ASN A 279 24.33 -44.37 18.85
N HIS A 280 24.35 -44.11 20.17
CA HIS A 280 25.08 -44.90 21.15
C HIS A 280 24.65 -46.38 21.16
N ASP A 281 23.41 -46.68 20.78
CA ASP A 281 22.87 -48.04 20.64
C ASP A 281 23.64 -48.87 19.60
N VAL A 282 24.10 -48.24 18.53
CA VAL A 282 24.90 -48.87 17.46
C VAL A 282 26.27 -49.33 17.99
N PHE A 283 26.83 -48.62 18.97
CA PHE A 283 28.13 -48.91 19.57
C PHE A 283 28.05 -49.79 20.83
N LYS A 284 26.86 -50.00 21.38
CA LYS A 284 26.64 -50.77 22.62
C LYS A 284 27.25 -52.18 22.60
N TYR A 285 27.25 -52.85 21.44
CA TYR A 285 27.87 -54.17 21.30
C TYR A 285 29.40 -54.11 21.45
N ILE A 286 30.02 -53.05 20.94
CA ILE A 286 31.47 -52.82 21.05
C ILE A 286 31.83 -52.48 22.49
N GLU A 287 31.06 -51.60 23.11
CA GLU A 287 31.22 -51.24 24.52
C GLU A 287 31.16 -52.48 25.43
N ASN A 288 30.17 -53.35 25.23
CA ASN A 288 30.03 -54.59 25.99
C ASN A 288 31.21 -55.55 25.78
N LYS A 289 31.64 -55.76 24.52
CA LYS A 289 32.80 -56.61 24.23
C LYS A 289 34.09 -56.09 24.88
N ILE A 290 34.31 -54.78 24.87
CA ILE A 290 35.48 -54.18 25.50
C ILE A 290 35.42 -54.34 27.02
N LYS A 291 34.23 -54.21 27.64
CA LYS A 291 34.03 -54.46 29.07
C LYS A 291 34.22 -55.93 29.46
N GLU A 292 33.81 -56.88 28.63
CA GLU A 292 34.01 -58.33 28.85
C GLU A 292 35.47 -58.77 28.66
N SER A 293 36.27 -57.98 27.95
CA SER A 293 37.69 -58.26 27.66
C SER A 293 38.66 -57.65 28.70
N LYS A 294 38.14 -56.89 29.67
CA LYS A 294 38.88 -56.31 30.80
C LYS A 294 38.67 -57.12 32.07
#